data_AF-A0A7X9IV39-F1
#
_entry.id   AF-A0A7X9IV39-F1
#
_cell.length_a   1.000
_cell.length_b   1.000
_cell.length_c   1.000
_cell.angle_alpha   90.00
_cell.angle_beta   90.00
_cell.angle_gamma   90.00
#
_symmetry.space_group_name_H-M   'P 1'
#
loop_
_entity.id
_entity.type
_entity.pdbx_description
1 polymer ?
#
loop_
_entity_poly.entity_id
_entity_poly.type
_entity_poly.pdbx_seq_one_letter_code
_entity_poly.pdbx_strand_id
1 'polypeptide(L)'
;MTTGLEPEGEEMNLSNSPAAASEHPRAAASASGFAVVWEETGSGVMLALVDPSGGAGSSATLLAPDPATHPVVAPDLLGGFAVAYQTSDGVELVRVNAAGVPQGEPLVFAGGSSPEIASIPEGGLVLGYFHAGAVRLARVGCTP
;
A
#
# COMPACT_ATOMS: atom_id res chain seq x y z
N MET A 1 -7.74 35.55 -3.42
CA MET A 1 -8.03 34.11 -3.51
C MET A 1 -7.27 33.45 -2.37
N THR A 2 -7.96 32.81 -1.44
CA THR A 2 -7.34 32.07 -0.34
C THR A 2 -6.94 30.69 -0.87
N THR A 3 -5.65 30.50 -1.15
CA THR A 3 -5.04 29.19 -1.42
C THR A 3 -4.90 28.44 -0.09
N GLY A 4 -6.03 28.03 0.47
CA GLY A 4 -6.09 27.16 1.64
C GLY A 4 -6.34 25.71 1.21
N LEU A 5 -5.89 24.76 2.02
CA LEU A 5 -6.36 23.38 1.89
C LEU A 5 -7.73 23.30 2.55
N GLU A 6 -8.70 22.72 1.86
CA GLU A 6 -10.02 22.42 2.37
C GLU A 6 -10.38 20.96 2.05
N PRO A 7 -11.10 20.25 2.93
CA PRO A 7 -11.63 18.94 2.59
C PRO A 7 -12.59 19.05 1.39
N GLU A 8 -12.37 18.22 0.38
CA GLU A 8 -13.32 18.02 -0.70
C GLU A 8 -14.15 16.77 -0.40
N GLY A 9 -15.45 16.94 -0.12
CA GLY A 9 -16.36 15.84 0.20
C GLY A 9 -16.51 15.53 1.69
N GLU A 10 -17.13 14.39 1.99
CA GLU A 10 -17.32 13.90 3.36
C GLU A 10 -16.18 12.97 3.79
N GLU A 11 -15.81 13.01 5.07
CA GLU A 11 -14.86 12.05 5.65
C GLU A 11 -15.45 10.63 5.67
N MET A 12 -14.63 9.64 5.31
CA MET A 12 -15.06 8.24 5.20
C MET A 12 -14.32 7.34 6.21
N ASN A 13 -15.06 6.45 6.88
CA ASN A 13 -14.46 5.39 7.68
C ASN A 13 -14.17 4.14 6.82
N LEU A 14 -12.91 3.97 6.41
CA LEU A 14 -12.50 2.84 5.56
C LEU A 14 -12.32 1.52 6.32
N SER A 15 -11.89 1.57 7.59
CA SER A 15 -11.64 0.37 8.39
C SER A 15 -12.94 -0.33 8.77
N ASN A 16 -13.94 0.46 9.17
CA ASN A 16 -15.25 0.01 9.65
C ASN A 16 -15.19 -1.19 10.63
N SER A 17 -14.11 -1.26 11.42
CA SER A 17 -13.84 -2.38 12.32
C SER A 17 -14.16 -1.97 13.76
N PRO A 18 -15.22 -2.52 14.37
CA PRO A 18 -15.57 -2.19 15.76
C PRO A 18 -14.72 -2.95 16.79
N ALA A 19 -13.94 -3.95 16.35
CA ALA A 19 -13.30 -4.94 17.22
C ALA A 19 -11.77 -4.84 17.26
N ALA A 20 -11.14 -4.22 16.26
CA ALA A 20 -9.69 -4.11 16.16
C ALA A 20 -9.28 -2.65 15.94
N ALA A 21 -8.14 -2.28 16.53
CA ALA A 21 -7.54 -0.97 16.28
C ALA A 21 -6.91 -0.96 14.88
N SER A 22 -7.11 0.15 14.17
CA SER A 22 -6.46 0.43 12.89
C SER A 22 -5.33 1.43 13.09
N GLU A 23 -4.14 1.11 12.60
CA GLU A 23 -2.91 1.85 12.86
C GLU A 23 -2.11 2.11 11.57
N HIS A 24 -1.24 3.11 11.62
CA HIS A 24 -0.26 3.42 10.58
C HIS A 24 -0.81 3.50 9.14
N PRO A 25 -1.87 4.28 8.86
CA PRO A 25 -2.40 4.39 7.50
C PRO A 25 -1.34 4.94 6.53
N ARG A 26 -1.38 4.47 5.29
CA ARG A 26 -0.65 5.02 4.13
C ARG A 26 -1.60 5.11 2.95
N ALA A 27 -1.43 6.15 2.13
CA ALA A 27 -2.28 6.38 0.98
C ALA A 27 -1.47 6.70 -0.27
N ALA A 28 -1.98 6.29 -1.43
CA ALA A 28 -1.44 6.59 -2.73
C ALA A 28 -2.57 6.89 -3.72
N ALA A 29 -2.30 7.79 -4.66
CA ALA A 29 -3.22 8.11 -5.75
C ALA A 29 -2.68 7.61 -7.09
N SER A 30 -3.57 7.17 -7.97
CA SER A 30 -3.29 6.80 -9.35
C SER A 30 -4.39 7.37 -10.26
N ALA A 31 -4.27 7.16 -11.57
CA ALA A 31 -5.34 7.52 -12.51
C ALA A 31 -6.62 6.68 -12.31
N SER A 32 -6.53 5.51 -11.64
CA SER A 32 -7.67 4.62 -11.38
C SER A 32 -8.36 4.88 -10.04
N GLY A 33 -7.81 5.76 -9.19
CA GLY A 33 -8.39 6.13 -7.90
C GLY A 33 -7.33 6.23 -6.82
N PHE A 34 -7.71 5.90 -5.60
CA PHE A 34 -6.84 5.93 -4.43
C PHE A 34 -6.73 4.55 -3.78
N ALA A 35 -5.57 4.24 -3.22
CA ALA A 35 -5.39 3.09 -2.34
C ALA A 35 -5.02 3.59 -0.96
N VAL A 36 -5.64 3.00 0.06
CA VAL A 36 -5.27 3.19 1.47
C VAL A 36 -4.97 1.84 2.07
N VAL A 37 -3.81 1.73 2.72
CA VAL A 37 -3.39 0.54 3.47
C VAL A 37 -3.18 0.91 4.93
N TRP A 38 -3.44 -0.03 5.83
CA TRP A 38 -3.24 0.15 7.26
C TRP A 38 -2.97 -1.19 7.93
N GLU A 39 -2.46 -1.13 9.15
CA GLU A 39 -2.34 -2.28 10.04
C GLU A 39 -3.62 -2.40 10.85
N GLU A 40 -4.20 -3.60 10.92
CA GLU A 40 -5.29 -3.89 11.83
C GLU A 40 -4.83 -4.92 12.86
N THR A 41 -4.89 -4.55 14.15
CA THR A 41 -4.40 -5.37 15.24
C THR A 41 -5.08 -6.74 15.26
N GLY A 42 -4.29 -7.81 15.14
CA GLY A 42 -4.78 -9.19 15.13
C GLY A 42 -5.33 -9.68 13.79
N SER A 43 -5.40 -8.81 12.76
CA SER A 43 -5.77 -9.18 11.39
C SER A 43 -4.56 -9.20 10.46
N GLY A 44 -3.74 -8.15 10.47
CA GLY A 44 -2.60 -7.96 9.56
C GLY A 44 -2.72 -6.67 8.73
N VAL A 45 -2.29 -6.70 7.47
CA VAL A 45 -2.32 -5.56 6.55
C VAL A 45 -3.62 -5.56 5.75
N MET A 46 -4.34 -4.44 5.83
CA MET A 46 -5.59 -4.21 5.12
C MET A 46 -5.38 -3.27 3.93
N LEU A 47 -6.24 -3.38 2.92
CA LEU A 47 -6.28 -2.52 1.73
C LEU A 47 -7.72 -2.09 1.45
N ALA A 48 -7.94 -0.80 1.22
CA ALA A 48 -9.14 -0.27 0.59
C ALA A 48 -8.79 0.51 -0.67
N LEU A 49 -9.58 0.31 -1.72
CA LEU A 49 -9.51 1.11 -2.95
C LEU A 49 -10.70 2.05 -3.01
N VAL A 50 -10.44 3.32 -3.26
CA VAL A 50 -11.44 4.39 -3.36
C VAL A 50 -11.48 4.88 -4.79
N ASP A 51 -12.67 5.13 -5.32
CA ASP A 51 -12.82 5.65 -6.67
C ASP A 51 -12.21 7.06 -6.83
N PRO A 52 -11.90 7.52 -8.06
CA PRO A 52 -11.32 8.84 -8.29
C PRO A 52 -12.19 10.02 -7.81
N SER A 53 -13.49 9.80 -7.61
CA SER A 53 -14.43 10.82 -7.10
C SER A 53 -14.55 10.85 -5.58
N GLY A 54 -13.83 9.97 -4.86
CA GLY A 54 -13.94 9.85 -3.41
C GLY A 54 -15.21 9.14 -2.93
N GLY A 55 -15.94 8.47 -3.84
CA GLY A 55 -17.12 7.67 -3.54
C GLY A 55 -16.77 6.36 -2.83
N ALA A 56 -17.80 5.67 -2.31
CA ALA A 56 -17.67 4.47 -1.49
C ALA A 56 -16.74 3.44 -2.17
N GLY A 57 -15.53 3.34 -1.63
CA GLY A 57 -14.53 2.40 -2.10
C GLY A 57 -14.99 0.94 -1.96
N SER A 58 -14.24 0.03 -2.57
CA SER A 58 -14.39 -1.39 -2.28
C SER A 58 -14.28 -1.64 -0.77
N SER A 59 -15.05 -2.57 -0.21
CA SER A 59 -14.84 -3.02 1.17
C SER A 59 -13.37 -3.33 1.43
N ALA A 60 -12.87 -2.95 2.60
CA ALA A 60 -11.53 -3.29 3.04
C ALA A 60 -11.26 -4.78 2.87
N THR A 61 -10.14 -5.12 2.25
CA THR A 61 -9.73 -6.51 2.01
C THR A 61 -8.44 -6.77 2.77
N LEU A 62 -8.34 -7.95 3.40
CA LEU A 62 -7.11 -8.42 4.01
C LEU A 62 -6.10 -8.73 2.90
N LEU A 63 -4.99 -7.99 2.87
CA LEU A 63 -3.93 -8.17 1.89
C LEU A 63 -2.87 -9.17 2.36
N ALA A 64 -2.49 -9.07 3.63
CA ALA A 64 -1.54 -10.00 4.25
C ALA A 64 -1.97 -10.27 5.71
N PRO A 65 -2.01 -11.54 6.16
CA PRO A 65 -2.41 -11.85 7.51
C PRO A 65 -1.34 -11.44 8.54
N ASP A 66 -1.75 -11.34 9.81
CA ASP A 66 -0.85 -11.25 10.95
C ASP A 66 0.26 -12.33 10.86
N PRO A 67 1.54 -12.00 11.13
CA PRO A 67 2.04 -10.77 11.75
C PRO A 67 2.56 -9.71 10.76
N ALA A 68 1.95 -9.57 9.58
CA ALA A 68 2.36 -8.54 8.62
C ALA A 68 2.15 -7.11 9.16
N THR A 69 3.16 -6.25 9.03
CA THR A 69 3.18 -4.86 9.57
C THR A 69 3.88 -3.88 8.63
N HIS A 70 3.92 -2.60 8.98
CA HIS A 70 4.60 -1.51 8.27
C HIS A 70 4.23 -1.45 6.78
N PRO A 71 2.92 -1.41 6.42
CA PRO A 71 2.53 -1.36 5.03
C PRO A 71 2.85 0.01 4.44
N VAL A 72 3.26 0.02 3.18
CA VAL A 72 3.44 1.21 2.34
C VAL A 72 2.88 0.93 0.96
N VAL A 73 2.36 1.96 0.29
CA VAL A 73 1.69 1.83 -1.00
C VAL A 73 2.12 2.92 -1.97
N ALA A 74 2.23 2.56 -3.25
CA ALA A 74 2.51 3.48 -4.36
C ALA A 74 1.69 3.08 -5.60
N PRO A 75 1.38 4.02 -6.51
CA PRO A 75 0.72 3.66 -7.76
C PRO A 75 1.62 2.79 -8.64
N ASP A 76 1.03 1.82 -9.30
CA ASP A 76 1.70 1.03 -10.33
C ASP A 76 1.37 1.60 -11.73
N LEU A 77 2.36 1.60 -12.63
CA LEU A 77 2.23 2.15 -13.98
C LEU A 77 1.26 1.39 -14.89
N LEU A 78 0.85 0.19 -14.49
CA LEU A 78 -0.15 -0.62 -15.19
C LEU A 78 -1.58 -0.40 -14.63
N GLY A 79 -1.80 0.72 -13.93
CA GLY A 79 -3.12 1.18 -13.49
C GLY A 79 -3.61 0.58 -12.17
N GLY A 80 -2.77 -0.16 -11.46
CA GLY A 80 -3.03 -0.67 -10.12
C GLY A 80 -2.20 0.05 -9.06
N PHE A 81 -1.86 -0.71 -8.01
CA PHE A 81 -0.97 -0.26 -6.95
C PHE A 81 0.07 -1.33 -6.63
N ALA A 82 1.16 -0.90 -6.01
CA ALA A 82 2.14 -1.78 -5.41
C ALA A 82 2.15 -1.53 -3.91
N VAL A 83 2.08 -2.59 -3.12
CA VAL A 83 2.09 -2.54 -1.66
C VAL A 83 3.28 -3.33 -1.17
N ALA A 84 4.10 -2.72 -0.33
CA ALA A 84 5.11 -3.44 0.43
C ALA A 84 4.73 -3.50 1.89
N TYR A 85 5.04 -4.60 2.55
CA TYR A 85 4.84 -4.81 3.98
C TYR A 85 5.95 -5.70 4.53
N GLN A 86 6.11 -5.68 5.84
CA GLN A 86 7.09 -6.48 6.56
C GLN A 86 6.44 -7.74 7.13
N THR A 87 7.05 -8.89 6.93
CA THR A 87 6.72 -10.19 7.53
C THR A 87 7.88 -10.70 8.39
N SER A 88 7.77 -11.91 8.94
CA SER A 88 8.88 -12.58 9.63
C SER A 88 10.05 -12.92 8.70
N ASP A 89 9.77 -13.08 7.41
CA ASP A 89 10.75 -13.54 6.42
C ASP A 89 11.49 -12.35 5.77
N GLY A 90 10.92 -11.15 5.84
CA GLY A 90 11.54 -9.92 5.37
C GLY A 90 10.51 -8.90 4.87
N VAL A 91 10.87 -8.14 3.85
CA VAL A 91 9.91 -7.27 3.14
C VAL A 91 9.34 -8.03 1.96
N GLU A 92 8.01 -8.04 1.84
CA GLU A 92 7.31 -8.52 0.66
C GLU A 92 6.76 -7.33 -0.13
N LEU A 93 6.86 -7.40 -1.45
CA LEU A 93 6.29 -6.43 -2.39
C LEU A 93 5.30 -7.15 -3.30
N VAL A 94 4.04 -6.72 -3.23
CA VAL A 94 2.92 -7.29 -3.99
C VAL A 94 2.34 -6.22 -4.91
N ARG A 95 2.01 -6.62 -6.14
CA ARG A 95 1.22 -5.79 -7.05
C ARG A 95 -0.25 -6.14 -6.89
N VAL A 96 -1.12 -5.13 -6.82
CA VAL A 96 -2.57 -5.29 -6.81
C VAL A 96 -3.16 -4.55 -8.01
N ASN A 97 -4.14 -5.15 -8.69
CA ASN A 97 -4.83 -4.48 -9.78
C ASN A 97 -5.84 -3.44 -9.26
N ALA A 98 -6.51 -2.72 -10.16
CA ALA A 98 -7.53 -1.72 -9.80
C ALA A 98 -8.76 -2.28 -9.06
N ALA A 99 -8.92 -3.62 -9.01
CA ALA A 99 -9.96 -4.30 -8.24
C ALA A 99 -9.45 -4.82 -6.88
N GLY A 100 -8.21 -4.49 -6.50
CA GLY A 100 -7.61 -4.91 -5.23
C GLY A 100 -7.09 -6.35 -5.23
N VAL A 101 -7.04 -7.00 -6.39
CA VAL A 101 -6.64 -8.40 -6.50
C VAL A 101 -5.12 -8.48 -6.69
N PRO A 102 -4.38 -9.21 -5.82
CA PRO A 102 -2.96 -9.48 -5.99
C PRO A 102 -2.62 -10.09 -7.37
N GLN A 103 -1.49 -9.69 -7.93
CA GLN A 103 -1.03 -10.08 -9.27
C GLN A 103 0.36 -10.73 -9.17
N GLY A 104 0.47 -11.98 -9.63
CA GLY A 104 1.73 -12.73 -9.61
C GLY A 104 2.18 -13.11 -8.20
N GLU A 105 3.41 -13.63 -8.12
CA GLU A 105 4.05 -13.96 -6.84
C GLU A 105 4.66 -12.70 -6.19
N PRO A 106 4.62 -12.57 -4.85
CA PRO A 106 5.31 -11.49 -4.14
C PRO A 106 6.81 -11.51 -4.41
N LEU A 107 7.42 -10.33 -4.52
CA LEU A 107 8.88 -10.20 -4.45
C LEU A 107 9.32 -10.14 -2.99
N VAL A 108 10.19 -11.06 -2.58
CA VAL A 108 10.67 -11.18 -1.20
C VAL A 108 12.08 -10.63 -1.06
N PHE A 109 12.27 -9.69 -0.14
CA PHE A 109 13.55 -9.12 0.25
C PHE A 109 13.89 -9.63 1.65
N ALA A 110 14.50 -10.81 1.69
CA ALA A 110 14.76 -11.55 2.92
C ALA A 110 15.54 -10.74 3.97
N GLY A 111 15.07 -10.77 5.21
CA GLY A 111 15.67 -10.03 6.33
C GLY A 111 15.53 -8.50 6.25
N GLY A 112 14.74 -8.01 5.29
CA GLY A 112 14.37 -6.60 5.19
C GLY A 112 13.34 -6.18 6.24
N SER A 113 13.34 -4.90 6.62
CA SER A 113 12.34 -4.31 7.52
C SER A 113 12.04 -2.86 7.17
N SER A 114 10.90 -2.34 7.66
CA SER A 114 10.42 -0.96 7.48
C SER A 114 10.51 -0.49 6.01
N PRO A 115 9.70 -1.09 5.12
CA PRO A 115 9.74 -0.76 3.71
C PRO A 115 9.24 0.66 3.44
N GLU A 116 9.76 1.25 2.36
CA GLU A 116 9.28 2.49 1.74
C GLU A 116 9.24 2.29 0.23
N ILE A 117 8.20 2.77 -0.43
CA ILE A 117 8.03 2.58 -1.88
C ILE A 117 7.68 3.88 -2.58
N ALA A 118 8.26 4.09 -3.76
CA ALA A 118 7.88 5.18 -4.65
C ALA A 118 7.85 4.70 -6.10
N SER A 119 6.91 5.25 -6.86
CA SER A 119 6.82 5.03 -8.31
C SER A 119 7.87 5.88 -9.02
N ILE A 120 8.52 5.29 -10.02
CA ILE A 120 9.43 6.00 -10.90
C ILE A 120 8.59 6.53 -12.07
N PRO A 121 8.54 7.86 -12.29
CA PRO A 121 7.94 8.41 -13.50
C PRO A 121 8.54 7.71 -14.73
N GLU A 122 7.69 7.29 -15.67
CA GLU A 122 8.10 6.59 -16.90
C GLU A 122 8.55 5.12 -16.76
N GLY A 123 8.68 4.54 -15.55
CA GLY A 123 8.99 3.10 -15.47
C GLY A 123 9.48 2.54 -14.14
N GLY A 124 8.64 1.73 -13.49
CA GLY A 124 8.98 0.87 -12.36
C GLY A 124 8.75 1.49 -10.99
N LEU A 125 9.33 0.85 -9.98
CA LEU A 125 9.25 1.25 -8.58
C LEU A 125 10.67 1.31 -8.00
N VAL A 126 10.86 2.14 -6.98
CA VAL A 126 11.96 2.00 -6.04
C VAL A 126 11.43 1.53 -4.70
N LEU A 127 12.06 0.50 -4.14
CA LEU A 127 11.79 0.00 -2.80
C LEU A 127 13.01 0.29 -1.92
N GLY A 128 12.84 1.11 -0.90
CA GLY A 128 13.77 1.30 0.20
C GLY A 128 13.41 0.39 1.38
N TYR A 129 14.40 -0.13 2.11
CA TYR A 129 14.17 -0.92 3.33
C TYR A 129 15.44 -0.97 4.19
N PHE A 130 15.31 -1.27 5.48
CA PHE A 130 16.45 -1.58 6.33
C PHE A 130 16.84 -3.05 6.21
N HIS A 131 18.13 -3.34 6.16
CA HIS A 131 18.66 -4.69 6.27
C HIS A 131 20.09 -4.66 6.81
N ALA A 132 20.35 -5.44 7.87
CA ALA A 132 21.65 -5.58 8.51
C ALA A 132 22.30 -4.23 8.89
N GLY A 133 21.50 -3.31 9.46
CA GLY A 133 21.97 -1.99 9.92
C GLY A 133 22.19 -0.95 8.80
N ALA A 134 21.80 -1.24 7.57
CA ALA A 134 21.91 -0.33 6.44
C ALA A 134 20.57 -0.08 5.76
N VAL A 135 20.43 1.09 5.12
CA VAL A 135 19.36 1.33 4.15
C VAL A 135 19.76 0.67 2.83
N ARG A 136 18.87 -0.16 2.31
CA ARG A 136 18.96 -0.78 0.99
C ARG A 136 17.94 -0.13 0.06
N LEU A 137 18.25 -0.13 -1.22
CA LEU A 137 17.34 0.30 -2.27
C LEU A 137 17.36 -0.72 -3.41
N ALA A 138 16.18 -1.12 -3.86
CA ALA A 138 15.99 -1.96 -5.04
C ALA A 138 15.15 -1.20 -6.07
N ARG A 139 15.58 -1.24 -7.33
CA ARG A 139 14.72 -0.84 -8.45
C ARG A 139 13.96 -2.07 -8.93
N VAL A 140 12.64 -1.96 -9.01
CA VAL A 140 11.74 -3.03 -9.42
C VAL A 140 11.10 -2.67 -10.74
N GLY A 141 11.26 -3.52 -11.75
CA GLY A 141 10.62 -3.36 -13.06
C GLY A 141 9.30 -4.12 -13.15
N CYS A 142 8.45 -3.72 -14.09
CA CYS A 142 7.33 -4.53 -14.54
C CYS A 142 7.76 -5.26 -15.82
N THR A 143 8.01 -6.56 -15.76
CA THR A 143 8.11 -7.39 -16.97
C THR A 143 6.70 -7.66 -17.51
N PRO A 144 6.43 -7.39 -18.80
CA PRO A 144 5.14 -7.69 -19.42
C PRO A 144 4.84 -9.19 -19.49
#